data_AF-A0A2E1L4U0-F1
#
_entry.id   AF-A0A2E1L4U0-F1
#
_cell.length_a   1.000
_cell.length_b   1.000
_cell.length_c   1.000
_cell.angle_alpha   90.00
_cell.angle_beta   90.00
_cell.angle_gamma   90.00
#
_symmetry.space_group_name_H-M   'P 1'
#
loop_
_entity.id
_entity.type
_entity.pdbx_description
1 polymer ?
#
loop_
_entity_poly.entity_id
_entity_poly.type
_entity_poly.pdbx_seq_one_letter_code
_entity_poly.pdbx_strand_id
1 'polypeptide(L)'
;MTDINSQTFKLNIEIENIEQKGTVYLAIYDNSTSFDQDNKNKNVNKNRWVKSIVEVVNKNSFTRNVELKKGVYAISLFVDSNNNKIIDKNLLGIPTEQYGFSNNASGFLGSPSYKDASFNLVDDLDIKISLK
;
A
#
# COMPACT_ATOMS: atom_id res chain seq x y z
N MET A 1 -13.92 1.34 29.80
CA MET A 1 -12.57 0.75 29.78
C MET A 1 -11.77 1.51 28.75
N THR A 2 -10.89 2.41 29.20
CA THR A 2 -9.94 3.13 28.36
C THR A 2 -8.76 2.19 28.13
N ASP A 3 -8.51 1.76 26.89
CA ASP A 3 -7.39 0.88 26.56
C ASP A 3 -6.06 1.59 26.86
N ILE A 4 -5.40 1.11 27.91
CA ILE A 4 -4.28 1.76 28.59
C ILE A 4 -2.95 1.61 27.80
N ASN A 5 -2.95 1.29 26.50
CA ASN A 5 -1.72 1.13 25.70
C ASN A 5 -1.91 1.27 24.19
N SER A 6 -2.73 2.22 23.73
CA SER A 6 -2.77 2.57 22.30
C SER A 6 -1.59 3.46 21.90
N GLN A 7 -0.35 2.97 22.11
CA GLN A 7 0.85 3.67 21.68
C GLN A 7 0.82 3.84 20.16
N THR A 8 1.12 5.05 19.69
CA THR A 8 1.26 5.38 18.27
C THR A 8 2.72 5.51 17.91
N PHE A 9 3.06 5.09 16.70
CA PHE A 9 4.40 5.17 16.13
C PHE A 9 4.35 5.83 14.76
N LYS A 10 5.45 6.45 14.39
CA LYS A 10 5.66 7.07 13.09
C LYS A 10 6.14 6.00 12.10
N LEU A 11 5.39 5.83 11.04
CA LEU A 11 5.78 5.04 9.88
C LEU A 11 6.18 6.01 8.75
N ASN A 12 7.44 5.97 8.35
CA ASN A 12 7.93 6.71 7.20
C ASN A 12 7.99 5.75 6.01
N ILE A 13 7.28 6.10 4.94
CA ILE A 13 7.13 5.28 3.74
C ILE A 13 7.90 5.97 2.63
N GLU A 14 8.91 5.33 2.07
CA GLU A 14 9.60 5.76 0.87
C GLU A 14 9.19 4.87 -0.30
N ILE A 15 8.70 5.50 -1.37
CA ILE A 15 8.36 4.86 -2.63
C ILE A 15 9.49 5.17 -3.62
N GLU A 16 10.07 4.15 -4.21
CA GLU A 16 11.20 4.25 -5.12
C GLU A 16 10.84 3.73 -6.52
N ASN A 17 11.64 4.11 -7.52
CA ASN A 17 11.49 3.73 -8.92
C ASN A 17 10.21 4.25 -9.59
N ILE A 18 9.73 5.43 -9.20
CA ILE A 18 8.63 6.08 -9.92
C ILE A 18 9.12 6.50 -11.30
N GLU A 19 8.60 5.88 -12.36
CA GLU A 19 9.04 6.11 -13.74
C GLU A 19 8.48 7.40 -14.33
N GLN A 20 7.25 7.74 -13.96
CA GLN A 20 6.48 8.87 -14.47
C GLN A 20 5.79 9.62 -13.34
N LYS A 21 5.63 10.94 -13.52
CA LYS A 21 4.76 11.74 -12.64
C LYS A 21 3.33 11.16 -12.70
N GLY A 22 2.67 11.12 -11.56
CA GLY A 22 1.29 10.64 -11.47
C GLY A 22 0.67 10.95 -10.12
N THR A 23 -0.41 10.23 -9.79
CA THR A 23 -1.01 10.25 -8.46
C THR A 23 -0.80 8.89 -7.80
N VAL A 24 -0.13 8.86 -6.65
CA VAL A 24 -0.06 7.64 -5.85
C VAL A 24 -1.39 7.42 -5.14
N TYR A 25 -1.91 6.20 -5.25
CA TYR A 25 -3.00 5.68 -4.44
C TYR A 25 -2.43 4.58 -3.56
N LEU A 26 -2.32 4.85 -2.26
CA LEU A 26 -1.74 3.93 -1.28
C LEU A 26 -2.77 3.61 -0.20
N ALA A 27 -2.96 2.33 0.10
CA ALA A 27 -3.83 1.85 1.16
C ALA A 27 -3.03 1.07 2.20
N ILE A 28 -3.36 1.29 3.48
CA ILE A 28 -2.76 0.61 4.64
C ILE A 28 -3.83 -0.26 5.29
N TYR A 29 -3.52 -1.54 5.47
CA TYR A 29 -4.42 -2.57 5.96
C TYR A 29 -3.89 -3.14 7.28
N ASP A 30 -4.78 -3.47 8.20
CA ASP A 30 -4.46 -4.08 9.50
C ASP A 30 -4.94 -5.54 9.62
N ASN A 31 -5.51 -6.07 8.54
CA ASN A 31 -6.04 -7.43 8.51
C ASN A 31 -5.98 -8.05 7.11
N SER A 32 -5.86 -9.37 7.07
CA SER A 32 -5.70 -10.14 5.84
C SER A 32 -6.94 -10.12 4.94
N THR A 33 -8.14 -10.12 5.53
CA THR A 33 -9.39 -10.16 4.77
C THR A 33 -9.50 -8.95 3.86
N SER A 34 -9.30 -7.75 4.40
CA SER A 34 -9.39 -6.53 3.61
C SER A 34 -8.28 -6.45 2.56
N PHE A 35 -7.04 -6.77 2.92
CA PHE A 35 -5.90 -6.73 1.99
C PHE A 35 -6.08 -7.72 0.84
N ASP A 36 -6.38 -8.99 1.13
CA ASP A 36 -6.48 -10.03 0.11
C ASP A 36 -7.70 -9.83 -0.80
N GLN A 37 -8.80 -9.27 -0.30
CA GLN A 37 -10.01 -9.03 -1.10
C GLN A 37 -9.85 -7.86 -2.07
N ASP A 38 -9.29 -6.75 -1.60
CA ASP A 38 -9.07 -5.55 -2.42
C ASP A 38 -8.11 -5.85 -3.57
N ASN A 39 -7.05 -6.61 -3.28
CA ASN A 39 -6.06 -7.02 -4.25
C ASN A 39 -6.51 -8.16 -5.20
N LYS A 40 -7.69 -8.77 -4.96
CA LYS A 40 -8.27 -9.82 -5.80
C LYS A 40 -9.51 -9.37 -6.59
N ASN A 41 -9.84 -8.07 -6.62
CA ASN A 41 -11.00 -7.51 -7.35
C ASN A 41 -12.35 -8.15 -6.97
N LYS A 42 -12.53 -8.63 -5.73
CA LYS A 42 -13.82 -9.19 -5.28
C LYS A 42 -14.60 -8.13 -4.52
N ASN A 43 -15.88 -7.92 -4.85
CA ASN A 43 -16.81 -6.99 -4.18
C ASN A 43 -16.53 -6.85 -2.67
N VAL A 44 -15.83 -5.79 -2.25
CA VAL A 44 -15.35 -5.66 -0.87
C VAL A 44 -16.32 -4.80 -0.03
N ASN A 45 -16.57 -5.27 1.19
CA ASN A 45 -17.30 -4.63 2.30
C ASN A 45 -16.82 -3.20 2.64
N LYS A 46 -17.65 -2.47 3.41
CA LYS A 46 -17.28 -1.21 4.06
C LYS A 46 -16.11 -1.44 5.05
N ASN A 47 -15.20 -0.47 5.19
CA ASN A 47 -13.97 -0.46 6.01
C ASN A 47 -12.78 -1.25 5.43
N ARG A 48 -12.34 -0.87 4.22
CA ARG A 48 -11.28 -1.57 3.46
C ARG A 48 -9.86 -1.34 3.95
N TRP A 49 -9.54 -0.20 4.52
CA TRP A 49 -8.19 0.15 4.97
C TRP A 49 -8.28 1.04 6.21
N VAL A 50 -7.25 0.99 7.05
CA VAL A 50 -7.14 1.85 8.23
C VAL A 50 -6.67 3.26 7.87
N LYS A 51 -5.98 3.40 6.74
CA LYS A 51 -5.53 4.70 6.22
C LYS A 51 -5.31 4.61 4.71
N SER A 52 -5.53 5.71 4.02
CA SER A 52 -5.20 5.85 2.60
C SER A 52 -4.50 7.18 2.34
N ILE A 53 -3.62 7.19 1.35
CA ILE A 53 -2.90 8.37 0.84
C ILE A 53 -3.22 8.49 -0.65
N VAL A 54 -3.59 9.70 -1.07
CA VAL A 54 -3.83 10.05 -2.48
C VAL A 54 -3.09 11.35 -2.77
N GLU A 55 -1.94 11.28 -3.43
CA GLU A 55 -1.05 12.43 -3.60
C GLU A 55 -0.36 12.45 -4.95
N VAL A 56 -0.12 13.65 -5.48
CA VAL A 56 0.66 13.81 -6.72
C VAL A 56 2.12 13.55 -6.41
N VAL A 57 2.74 12.68 -7.20
CA VAL A 57 4.16 12.28 -7.08
C VAL A 57 4.91 12.59 -8.37
N ASN A 58 6.19 12.88 -8.24
CA ASN A 58 7.09 13.07 -9.38
C ASN A 58 7.91 11.80 -9.63
N LYS A 59 8.64 11.79 -10.75
CA LYS A 59 9.61 10.74 -11.09
C LYS A 59 10.65 10.55 -9.98
N ASN A 60 11.19 9.34 -9.89
CA ASN A 60 12.21 8.83 -8.95
C ASN A 60 11.64 8.34 -7.63
N SER A 61 11.33 9.23 -6.69
CA SER A 61 10.90 8.82 -5.35
C SER A 61 9.89 9.77 -4.70
N PHE A 62 9.19 9.24 -3.71
CA PHE A 62 8.24 9.97 -2.88
C PHE A 62 8.29 9.46 -1.45
N THR A 63 8.26 10.35 -0.46
CA THR A 63 8.26 9.98 0.96
C THR A 63 7.02 10.50 1.66
N ARG A 64 6.41 9.66 2.50
CA ARG A 64 5.31 10.08 3.36
C ARG A 64 5.41 9.51 4.76
N ASN A 65 5.19 10.39 5.75
CA ASN A 65 5.09 10.01 7.15
C ASN A 65 3.62 9.83 7.53
N VAL A 66 3.33 8.78 8.30
CA VAL A 66 2.02 8.55 8.91
C VAL A 66 2.18 8.08 10.34
N GLU A 67 1.31 8.55 11.22
CA GLU A 67 1.17 7.97 12.56
C GLU A 67 0.09 6.89 12.57
N LEU A 68 0.40 5.75 13.17
CA LEU A 68 -0.48 4.60 13.33
C LEU A 68 -0.28 4.02 14.73
N LYS A 69 -1.30 3.31 15.23
CA LYS A 69 -1.19 2.58 16.50
C LYS A 69 -0.18 1.43 16.36
N LYS A 70 0.32 0.94 17.49
CA LYS A 70 1.04 -0.33 17.54
C LYS A 70 0.19 -1.43 16.88
N GLY A 71 0.76 -2.15 15.92
CA GLY A 71 0.00 -3.14 15.15
C GLY A 71 0.81 -3.87 14.10
N VAL A 72 0.11 -4.72 13.34
CA VAL A 72 0.63 -5.39 12.15
C VAL A 72 -0.08 -4.79 10.94
N TYR A 73 0.69 -4.40 9.93
CA TYR A 73 0.17 -3.70 8.77
C TYR A 73 0.71 -4.26 7.47
N ALA A 74 -0.07 -4.12 6.40
CA ALA A 74 0.39 -4.29 5.03
C ALA A 74 0.00 -3.07 4.20
N ILE A 75 0.75 -2.80 3.15
CA ILE A 75 0.54 -1.70 2.21
C ILE A 75 0.43 -2.26 0.80
N SER A 76 -0.55 -1.78 0.05
CA SER A 76 -0.58 -1.86 -1.42
C SER A 76 -0.70 -0.46 -1.99
N LEU A 77 -0.13 -0.25 -3.17
CA LEU A 77 -0.22 1.02 -3.84
C LEU A 77 -0.07 0.88 -5.35
N PHE A 78 -0.57 1.87 -6.08
CA PHE A 78 -0.27 2.09 -7.49
C PHE A 78 -0.08 3.59 -7.79
N VAL A 79 0.60 3.89 -8.90
CA VAL A 79 0.76 5.27 -9.40
C VAL A 79 -0.08 5.40 -10.66
N ASP A 80 -1.11 6.23 -10.60
CA ASP A 80 -1.94 6.59 -11.74
C ASP A 80 -1.24 7.69 -12.56
N SER A 81 -0.56 7.31 -13.63
CA SER A 81 0.16 8.23 -14.52
C SER A 81 -0.75 8.91 -15.55
N ASN A 82 -1.92 8.34 -15.84
CA ASN A 82 -2.83 8.81 -16.89
C ASN A 82 -4.10 9.53 -16.37
N ASN A 83 -4.28 9.57 -15.05
CA ASN A 83 -5.34 10.28 -14.33
C ASN A 83 -6.76 9.74 -14.56
N ASN A 84 -6.90 8.42 -14.77
CA ASN A 84 -8.21 7.77 -14.92
C ASN A 84 -8.74 7.14 -13.61
N LYS A 85 -7.95 7.19 -12.53
CA LYS A 85 -8.29 6.72 -11.17
C LYS A 85 -8.53 5.22 -11.06
N ILE A 86 -8.10 4.43 -12.04
CA ILE A 86 -8.17 2.97 -12.02
C ILE A 86 -6.79 2.37 -12.25
N ILE A 87 -6.61 1.12 -11.85
CA ILE A 87 -5.43 0.36 -12.23
C ILE A 87 -5.64 -0.24 -13.62
N ASP A 88 -5.03 0.38 -14.63
CA ASP A 88 -5.10 -0.12 -16.00
C ASP A 88 -4.42 -1.47 -16.15
N LYS A 89 -4.97 -2.29 -17.03
CA LYS A 89 -4.47 -3.64 -17.31
C LYS A 89 -4.44 -3.88 -18.81
N ASN A 90 -3.42 -4.59 -19.28
CA ASN A 90 -3.38 -5.06 -20.67
C ASN A 90 -4.38 -6.21 -20.90
N LEU A 91 -4.45 -6.73 -22.13
CA LEU A 91 -5.39 -7.80 -22.51
C LEU A 91 -5.17 -9.12 -21.74
N LEU A 92 -3.99 -9.32 -21.13
CA LEU A 92 -3.66 -10.46 -20.27
C LEU A 92 -4.00 -10.20 -18.79
N GLY A 93 -4.56 -9.04 -18.46
CA GLY A 93 -4.92 -8.66 -17.09
C GLY A 93 -3.73 -8.19 -16.24
N ILE A 94 -2.57 -7.94 -16.84
CA ILE A 94 -1.36 -7.45 -16.15
C ILE A 94 -1.45 -5.94 -16.01
N PRO A 95 -1.21 -5.36 -14.82
CA PRO A 95 -1.17 -3.91 -14.63
C PRO A 95 -0.22 -3.20 -15.60
N THR A 96 -0.66 -2.08 -16.16
CA THR A 96 0.17 -1.19 -16.99
C THR A 96 0.61 0.06 -16.23
N GLU A 97 -0.09 0.40 -15.15
CA GLU A 97 0.38 1.40 -14.18
C GLU A 97 1.33 0.74 -13.17
N GLN A 98 2.30 1.52 -12.68
CA GLN A 98 3.25 1.02 -11.68
C GLN A 98 2.55 0.70 -10.36
N TYR A 99 2.96 -0.40 -9.72
CA TYR A 99 2.38 -0.84 -8.46
C TYR A 99 3.43 -1.39 -7.50
N GLY A 100 3.06 -1.48 -6.22
CA GLY A 100 3.97 -1.95 -5.18
C GLY A 100 3.24 -2.43 -3.93
N PHE A 101 3.97 -3.19 -3.12
CA PHE A 101 3.50 -3.73 -1.84
C PHE A 101 4.60 -3.55 -0.79
N SER A 102 4.22 -3.42 0.49
CA SER A 102 5.19 -3.49 1.58
C SER A 102 5.96 -4.82 1.57
N ASN A 103 7.15 -4.81 2.18
CA ASN A 103 8.17 -5.86 2.09
C ASN A 103 8.64 -6.19 0.66
N ASN A 104 8.34 -5.32 -0.32
CA ASN A 104 8.54 -5.61 -1.75
C ASN A 104 7.96 -6.97 -2.16
N ALA A 105 6.89 -7.39 -1.49
CA ALA A 105 6.28 -8.69 -1.68
C ALA A 105 5.70 -8.81 -3.09
N SER A 106 5.75 -10.02 -3.65
CA SER A 106 5.13 -10.32 -4.94
C SER A 106 4.57 -11.72 -4.99
N GLY A 107 3.41 -11.88 -5.61
CA GLY A 107 2.85 -13.19 -5.92
C GLY A 107 3.35 -13.71 -7.26
N PHE A 108 3.37 -15.04 -7.40
CA PHE A 108 3.69 -15.72 -8.67
C PHE A 108 2.58 -15.54 -9.72
N LEU A 109 1.32 -15.43 -9.27
CA LEU A 109 0.12 -15.23 -10.11
C LEU A 109 -0.79 -14.15 -9.52
N GLY A 110 -0.28 -12.92 -9.45
CA GLY A 110 -1.02 -11.74 -8.97
C GLY A 110 -0.44 -11.14 -7.69
N SER A 111 -1.26 -10.43 -6.93
CA SER A 111 -0.85 -9.76 -5.70
C SER A 111 -0.36 -10.76 -4.63
N PRO A 112 0.60 -10.37 -3.78
CA PRO A 112 1.09 -11.21 -2.69
C PRO A 112 0.00 -11.47 -1.64
N SER A 113 0.24 -12.41 -0.72
CA SER A 113 -0.62 -12.59 0.45
C SER A 113 -0.41 -11.46 1.47
N TYR A 114 -1.40 -11.19 2.31
CA TYR A 114 -1.23 -10.29 3.46
C TYR A 114 0.00 -10.67 4.29
N LYS A 115 0.21 -11.97 4.55
CA LYS A 115 1.32 -12.45 5.36
C LYS A 115 2.67 -12.02 4.78
N ASP A 116 2.84 -12.09 3.47
CA ASP A 116 4.09 -11.75 2.81
C ASP A 116 4.32 -10.24 2.78
N ALA A 117 3.24 -9.46 2.65
CA ALA A 117 3.29 -8.00 2.67
C ALA A 117 3.30 -7.40 4.09
N SER A 118 3.05 -8.17 5.15
CA SER A 118 2.86 -7.64 6.50
C SER A 118 4.16 -7.30 7.22
N PHE A 119 4.13 -6.23 8.00
CA PHE A 119 5.21 -5.82 8.92
C PHE A 119 4.65 -5.41 10.28
N ASN A 120 5.48 -5.49 11.32
CA ASN A 120 5.14 -5.08 12.68
C ASN A 120 5.53 -3.61 12.89
N LEU A 121 4.58 -2.78 13.31
CA LEU A 121 4.84 -1.43 13.78
C LEU A 121 4.78 -1.43 15.32
N VAL A 122 5.95 -1.58 15.94
CA VAL A 122 6.12 -1.63 17.40
C VAL A 122 7.08 -0.56 17.94
N ASP A 123 7.67 0.21 17.03
CA ASP A 123 8.43 1.44 17.23
C ASP A 123 8.30 2.29 15.95
N ASP A 124 8.87 3.50 15.93
CA ASP A 124 9.04 4.26 14.70
C ASP A 124 9.79 3.41 13.65
N LEU A 125 9.29 3.44 12.41
CA LEU A 125 9.76 2.53 11.36
C LEU A 125 9.87 3.24 10.02
N ASP A 126 11.00 3.03 9.35
CA ASP A 126 11.20 3.39 7.95
C ASP A 126 11.01 2.16 7.07
N ILE A 127 10.18 2.27 6.02
CA ILE A 127 10.04 1.23 5.00
C ILE A 127 10.26 1.81 3.62
N LYS A 128 10.84 0.98 2.73
CA LYS A 128 11.00 1.27 1.31
C LYS A 128 10.12 0.32 0.49
N ILE A 129 9.42 0.86 -0.49
CA ILE A 129 8.61 0.13 -1.46
C ILE A 129 9.11 0.46 -2.86
N SER A 130 9.69 -0.52 -3.53
CA SER A 130 10.16 -0.39 -4.91
C SER A 130 9.03 -0.73 -5.87
N LEU A 131 8.68 0.20 -6.76
CA LEU A 131 7.66 -0.01 -7.77
C LEU A 131 8.10 -0.97 -8.87
N LYS A 132 7.13 -1.69 -9.41
CA LYS A 132 7.25 -2.60 -10.56
C LYS A 132 6.46 -2.10 -11.75
#